data_AF-A0A2N9Y481-F1
#
_entry.id   AF-A0A2N9Y481-F1
#
_cell.length_a   1.000
_cell.length_b   1.000
_cell.length_c   1.000
_cell.angle_alpha   90.00
_cell.angle_beta   90.00
_cell.angle_gamma   90.00
#
_symmetry.space_group_name_H-M   'P 1'
#
loop_
_entity.id
_entity.type
_entity.pdbx_description
1 polymer ?
#
loop_
_entity_poly.entity_id
_entity_poly.type
_entity_poly.pdbx_seq_one_letter_code
_entity_poly.pdbx_strand_id
1 'polypeptide(L)'
;MQFTYTPKSNAHIQKGFTLIELMVVIAIIGFLAAIAIFSYQNNVTKTQLTRAYYELKASTTAINTIIALGNVPTMNRSLDGQPVNGTTKIYEFTGIDTNNIGSDIMSSIEIISEQDRVTGLRAELGNHVATAINGTIITLERSDGGSWTCYINPHGNSASNLSRYAINDCNIIQN
;
A
#
# COMPACT_ATOMS: atom_id res chain seq x y z
N MET A 1 57.59 48.19 35.66
CA MET A 1 56.15 47.97 35.43
C MET A 1 55.96 46.57 34.89
N GLN A 2 55.37 45.66 35.65
CA GLN A 2 54.89 44.37 35.13
C GLN A 2 53.53 44.08 35.77
N PHE A 3 52.48 44.29 34.98
CA PHE A 3 51.13 43.86 35.30
C PHE A 3 51.05 42.35 35.01
N THR A 4 50.91 41.55 36.06
CA THR A 4 50.62 40.13 35.93
C THR A 4 49.13 39.96 35.62
N TYR A 5 48.81 39.55 34.40
CA TYR A 5 47.46 39.14 33.99
C TYR A 5 47.25 37.67 34.38
N THR A 6 46.35 37.41 35.34
CA THR A 6 45.90 36.07 35.66
C THR A 6 44.65 35.74 34.82
N PRO A 7 44.68 34.74 33.92
CA PRO A 7 43.49 34.33 33.20
C PRO A 7 42.52 33.63 34.15
N LYS A 8 41.32 34.20 34.31
CA LYS A 8 40.21 33.56 35.04
C LYS A 8 39.62 32.46 34.15
N SER A 9 40.05 31.22 34.32
CA SER A 9 39.43 30.07 33.67
C SER A 9 38.06 29.82 34.31
N ASN A 10 36.97 30.10 33.57
CA ASN A 10 35.64 29.68 33.98
C ASN A 10 35.56 28.16 33.80
N ALA A 11 35.85 27.41 34.87
CA ALA A 11 35.68 25.97 34.89
C ALA A 11 34.18 25.66 34.79
N HIS A 12 33.74 25.31 33.57
CA HIS A 12 32.36 24.85 33.36
C HIS A 12 32.23 23.48 34.02
N ILE A 13 31.58 23.45 35.19
CA ILE A 13 31.28 22.21 35.90
C ILE A 13 30.41 21.35 34.98
N GLN A 14 30.97 20.27 34.44
CA GLN A 14 30.21 19.28 33.68
C GLN A 14 29.26 18.57 34.64
N LYS A 15 28.00 19.02 34.67
CA LYS A 15 26.91 18.32 35.34
C LYS A 15 26.59 17.06 34.52
N GLY A 16 27.18 15.93 34.90
CA GLY A 16 26.84 14.63 34.35
C GLY A 16 25.42 14.22 34.73
N PHE A 17 24.77 13.45 33.87
CA PHE A 17 23.47 12.84 34.14
C PHE A 17 23.63 11.76 35.22
N THR A 18 22.74 11.71 36.19
CA THR A 18 22.82 10.68 37.25
C THR A 18 22.35 9.33 36.72
N LEU A 19 22.93 8.24 37.22
CA LEU A 19 22.53 6.89 36.83
C LEU A 19 21.06 6.61 37.20
N ILE A 20 20.58 7.22 38.28
CA ILE A 20 19.18 7.12 38.70
C ILE A 20 18.23 7.91 37.78
N GLU A 21 18.61 9.10 37.31
CA GLU A 21 17.83 9.80 36.29
C GLU A 21 17.71 8.96 35.01
N LEU A 22 18.79 8.28 34.62
CA LEU A 22 18.77 7.41 33.45
C LEU A 22 17.85 6.21 33.64
N MET A 23 17.87 5.58 34.80
CA MET A 23 16.99 4.43 35.07
C MET A 23 15.52 4.80 35.05
N VAL A 24 15.14 5.96 35.62
CA VAL A 24 13.75 6.44 35.60
C VAL A 24 13.32 6.79 34.18
N VAL A 25 14.19 7.43 33.39
CA VAL A 25 13.89 7.75 31.98
C VAL A 25 13.68 6.48 31.15
N ILE A 26 14.53 5.47 31.31
CA ILE A 26 14.38 4.19 30.60
C ILE A 26 13.09 3.49 31.01
N ALA A 27 12.72 3.52 32.30
CA ALA A 27 11.48 2.92 32.79
C ALA A 27 10.25 3.58 32.17
N ILE A 28 10.22 4.91 32.08
CA ILE A 28 9.10 5.66 31.47
C ILE A 28 9.03 5.41 29.95
N ILE A 29 10.17 5.44 29.25
CA ILE A 29 10.21 5.16 27.80
C ILE A 29 9.73 3.73 27.51
N GLY A 30 10.12 2.75 28.33
CA GLY A 30 9.66 1.37 28.21
C GLY A 30 8.14 1.22 28.30
N PHE A 31 7.50 1.93 29.23
CA PHE A 31 6.05 1.92 29.37
C PHE A 31 5.34 2.59 28.18
N LEU A 32 5.81 3.77 27.77
CA LEU A 32 5.24 4.48 26.61
C LEU A 32 5.36 3.67 25.32
N ALA A 33 6.51 3.00 25.12
CA ALA A 33 6.75 2.16 23.95
C ALA A 33 5.79 0.97 23.88
N ALA A 34 5.46 0.36 25.03
CA ALA A 34 4.55 -0.78 25.11
C ALA A 34 3.12 -0.44 24.65
N ILE A 35 2.65 0.78 24.91
CA ILE A 35 1.31 1.22 24.45
C ILE A 35 1.35 1.64 22.97
N ALA A 36 2.42 2.32 22.56
CA ALA A 36 2.53 2.88 21.21
C ALA A 36 2.57 1.81 20.10
N ILE A 37 3.15 0.63 20.38
CA ILE A 37 3.42 -0.39 19.35
C ILE A 37 2.15 -0.95 18.69
N PHE A 38 1.08 -1.16 19.45
CA PHE A 38 -0.17 -1.73 18.91
C PHE A 38 -0.88 -0.75 17.96
N SER A 39 -0.89 0.53 18.30
CA SER A 39 -1.50 1.58 17.47
C SER A 39 -0.72 1.78 16.16
N TYR A 40 0.62 1.75 16.23
CA TYR A 40 1.48 1.96 15.07
C TYR A 40 1.28 0.89 13.99
N GLN A 41 1.25 -0.39 14.37
CA GLN A 41 1.11 -1.50 13.41
C GLN A 41 -0.23 -1.48 12.66
N ASN A 42 -1.32 -1.08 13.33
CA ASN A 42 -2.64 -0.98 12.71
C ASN A 42 -2.71 0.19 11.71
N ASN A 43 -2.09 1.33 12.03
CA ASN A 43 -2.06 2.48 11.15
C ASN A 43 -1.21 2.21 9.89
N VAL A 44 -0.04 1.59 10.04
CA VAL A 44 0.80 1.19 8.90
C VAL A 44 0.03 0.27 7.95
N THR A 45 -0.67 -0.73 8.51
CA THR A 45 -1.51 -1.66 7.74
C THR A 45 -2.58 -0.91 6.94
N LYS A 46 -3.33 -0.01 7.58
CA LYS A 46 -4.36 0.79 6.91
C LYS A 46 -3.80 1.69 5.82
N THR A 47 -2.65 2.32 6.06
CA THR A 47 -1.97 3.16 5.07
C THR A 47 -1.52 2.34 3.87
N GLN A 48 -0.97 1.14 4.06
CA GLN A 48 -0.57 0.24 2.97
C GLN A 48 -1.78 -0.21 2.13
N LEU A 49 -2.88 -0.62 2.76
CA LEU A 49 -4.11 -1.00 2.05
C LEU A 49 -4.70 0.18 1.27
N THR A 50 -4.75 1.35 1.89
CA THR A 50 -5.23 2.58 1.25
C THR A 50 -4.37 2.95 0.04
N ARG A 51 -3.03 2.83 0.18
CA ARG A 51 -2.09 3.05 -0.92
C ARG A 51 -2.31 2.06 -2.06
N ALA A 52 -2.41 0.76 -1.76
CA ALA A 52 -2.66 -0.26 -2.78
C ALA A 52 -3.98 -0.01 -3.51
N TYR A 53 -5.04 0.34 -2.77
CA TYR A 53 -6.33 0.70 -3.37
C TYR A 53 -6.23 1.89 -4.32
N TYR A 54 -5.54 2.98 -3.94
CA TYR A 54 -5.40 4.14 -4.82
C TYR A 54 -4.48 3.88 -6.03
N GLU A 55 -3.41 3.10 -5.85
CA GLU A 55 -2.55 2.65 -6.96
C GLU A 55 -3.39 1.84 -7.97
N LEU A 56 -4.20 0.90 -7.48
CA LEU A 56 -5.09 0.09 -8.32
C LEU A 56 -6.21 0.91 -8.98
N LYS A 57 -6.80 1.85 -8.23
CA LYS A 57 -7.87 2.73 -8.73
C LYS A 57 -7.37 3.65 -9.84
N ALA A 58 -6.12 4.11 -9.78
CA ALA A 58 -5.55 4.94 -10.84
C ALA A 58 -5.55 4.21 -12.20
N SER A 59 -5.27 2.90 -12.20
CA SER A 59 -5.27 2.05 -13.40
C SER A 59 -6.63 1.95 -14.09
N THR A 60 -7.72 2.09 -13.33
CA THR A 60 -9.09 1.99 -13.87
C THR A 60 -9.40 3.06 -14.91
N THR A 61 -8.72 4.21 -14.85
CA THR A 61 -8.91 5.30 -15.81
C THR A 61 -8.45 4.89 -17.20
N ALA A 62 -7.23 4.33 -17.31
CA ALA A 62 -6.70 3.85 -18.58
C ALA A 62 -7.57 2.72 -19.16
N ILE A 63 -7.98 1.78 -18.30
CA ILE A 63 -8.88 0.68 -18.68
C ILE A 63 -10.21 1.24 -19.23
N ASN A 64 -10.81 2.21 -18.56
CA ASN A 64 -12.06 2.83 -19.00
C ASN A 64 -11.91 3.55 -20.34
N THR A 65 -10.80 4.24 -20.58
CA THR A 65 -10.52 4.88 -21.86
C THR A 65 -10.41 3.85 -22.98
N ILE A 66 -9.67 2.77 -22.77
CA ILE A 66 -9.49 1.69 -23.77
C ILE A 66 -10.84 1.04 -24.12
N ILE A 67 -11.65 0.74 -23.11
CA ILE A 67 -12.99 0.16 -23.31
C ILE A 67 -13.90 1.15 -24.07
N ALA A 68 -13.82 2.45 -23.77
CA ALA A 68 -14.60 3.47 -24.46
C ALA A 68 -14.20 3.63 -25.94
N LEU A 69 -12.95 3.34 -26.29
CA LEU A 69 -12.47 3.28 -27.68
C LEU A 69 -12.89 1.98 -28.39
N GLY A 70 -13.47 1.02 -27.68
CA GLY A 70 -13.90 -0.27 -28.21
C GLY A 70 -12.81 -1.34 -28.24
N ASN A 71 -11.63 -1.07 -27.66
CA ASN A 71 -10.50 -1.99 -27.60
C ASN A 71 -10.53 -2.85 -26.33
N VAL A 72 -9.66 -3.87 -26.28
CA VAL A 72 -9.51 -4.76 -25.12
C VAL A 72 -8.24 -4.37 -24.34
N PRO A 73 -8.36 -3.95 -23.07
CA PRO A 73 -7.18 -3.59 -22.29
C PRO A 73 -6.35 -4.82 -21.96
N THR A 74 -5.03 -4.67 -22.09
CA THR A 74 -4.05 -5.70 -21.73
C THR A 74 -2.98 -5.15 -20.79
N MET A 75 -2.48 -6.01 -19.90
CA MET A 75 -1.29 -5.75 -19.07
C MET A 75 -0.05 -6.47 -19.61
N ASN A 76 -0.17 -7.14 -20.75
CA ASN A 76 0.96 -7.72 -21.45
C ASN A 76 1.35 -6.78 -22.60
N ARG A 77 2.52 -6.14 -22.45
CA ARG A 77 3.05 -5.19 -23.43
C ARG A 77 3.27 -5.81 -24.81
N SER A 78 3.56 -7.11 -24.89
CA SER A 78 3.79 -7.79 -26.17
C SER A 78 2.52 -7.97 -27.00
N LEU A 79 1.34 -7.86 -26.38
CA LEU A 79 0.06 -7.95 -27.08
C LEU A 79 -0.43 -6.60 -27.62
N ASP A 80 0.24 -5.49 -27.29
CA ASP A 80 -0.19 -4.16 -27.69
C ASP A 80 -0.30 -4.04 -29.23
N GLY A 81 -1.47 -3.61 -29.70
CA GLY A 81 -1.81 -3.49 -31.12
C GLY A 81 -2.13 -4.81 -31.84
N GLN A 82 -2.09 -5.96 -31.16
CA GLN A 82 -2.43 -7.25 -31.76
C GLN A 82 -3.95 -7.44 -31.85
N PRO A 83 -4.46 -8.11 -32.90
CA PRO A 83 -5.89 -8.42 -33.01
C PRO A 83 -6.32 -9.44 -31.96
N VAL A 84 -7.54 -9.24 -31.44
CA VAL A 84 -8.20 -10.23 -30.58
C VAL A 84 -8.82 -11.32 -31.47
N ASN A 85 -8.46 -12.57 -31.23
CA ASN A 85 -8.92 -13.69 -32.05
C ASN A 85 -10.45 -13.79 -32.06
N GLY A 86 -11.06 -13.75 -33.24
CA GLY A 86 -12.51 -13.87 -33.40
C GLY A 86 -13.29 -12.56 -33.25
N THR A 87 -12.61 -11.43 -33.07
CA THR A 87 -13.24 -10.10 -32.93
C THR A 87 -12.53 -9.06 -33.80
N THR A 88 -13.20 -7.95 -34.12
CA THR A 88 -12.58 -6.79 -34.81
C THR A 88 -11.78 -5.88 -33.88
N LYS A 89 -11.61 -6.27 -32.61
CA LYS A 89 -10.94 -5.49 -31.57
C LYS A 89 -9.44 -5.75 -31.57
N ILE A 90 -8.69 -4.81 -31.01
CA ILE A 90 -7.26 -4.98 -30.72
C ILE A 90 -7.03 -4.97 -29.21
N TYR A 91 -5.94 -5.58 -28.78
CA TYR A 91 -5.40 -5.40 -27.44
C TYR A 91 -4.69 -4.04 -27.35
N GLU A 92 -4.94 -3.30 -26.28
CA GLU A 92 -4.31 -2.01 -26.01
C GLU A 92 -3.68 -1.99 -24.61
N PHE A 93 -2.41 -1.61 -24.53
CA PHE A 93 -1.65 -1.66 -23.30
C PHE A 93 -2.15 -0.61 -22.29
N THR A 94 -2.46 -1.05 -21.06
CA THR A 94 -2.99 -0.18 -20.01
C THR A 94 -1.95 0.75 -19.35
N GLY A 95 -0.67 0.63 -19.74
CA GLY A 95 0.43 1.35 -19.10
C GLY A 95 1.05 0.61 -17.91
N ILE A 96 0.50 -0.55 -17.52
CA ILE A 96 1.01 -1.38 -16.43
C ILE A 96 1.35 -2.77 -16.96
N ASP A 97 2.56 -3.23 -16.65
CA ASP A 97 3.04 -4.55 -17.03
C ASP A 97 2.93 -5.52 -15.86
N THR A 98 2.34 -6.70 -16.09
CA THR A 98 2.28 -7.77 -15.08
C THR A 98 3.65 -8.20 -14.54
N ASN A 99 4.71 -8.03 -15.31
CA ASN A 99 6.08 -8.37 -14.93
C ASN A 99 6.82 -7.22 -14.23
N ASN A 100 6.31 -6.00 -14.36
CA ASN A 100 6.87 -4.81 -13.73
C ASN A 100 5.76 -3.81 -13.38
N ILE A 101 5.13 -4.06 -12.24
CA ILE A 101 3.98 -3.31 -11.74
C ILE A 101 4.42 -1.92 -11.22
N GLY A 102 5.71 -1.74 -10.91
CA GLY A 102 6.24 -0.50 -10.33
C GLY A 102 5.74 -0.22 -8.90
N SER A 103 5.09 -1.19 -8.25
CA SER A 103 4.58 -1.07 -6.88
C SER A 103 5.53 -1.73 -5.88
N ASP A 104 5.77 -1.04 -4.77
CA ASP A 104 6.56 -1.54 -3.64
C ASP A 104 5.76 -2.51 -2.75
N ILE A 105 4.43 -2.53 -2.88
CA ILE A 105 3.53 -3.26 -1.99
C ILE A 105 2.75 -4.37 -2.71
N MET A 106 2.35 -4.16 -3.96
CA MET A 106 1.60 -5.15 -4.74
C MET A 106 2.54 -6.17 -5.37
N SER A 107 2.30 -7.46 -5.13
CA SER A 107 3.05 -8.58 -5.72
C SER A 107 2.52 -8.99 -7.09
N SER A 108 1.22 -8.83 -7.32
CA SER A 108 0.60 -9.16 -8.61
C SER A 108 -0.55 -8.20 -8.93
N ILE A 109 -0.83 -8.06 -10.23
CA ILE A 109 -1.98 -7.33 -10.76
C ILE A 109 -2.52 -8.09 -11.98
N GLU A 110 -3.84 -8.17 -12.09
CA GLU A 110 -4.51 -8.94 -13.13
C GLU A 110 -5.84 -8.28 -13.52
N ILE A 111 -6.08 -8.16 -14.82
CA ILE A 111 -7.39 -7.78 -15.34
C ILE A 111 -8.30 -9.01 -15.31
N ILE A 112 -9.45 -8.90 -14.66
CA ILE A 112 -10.49 -9.92 -14.70
C ILE A 112 -11.37 -9.63 -15.92
N SER A 113 -11.44 -10.60 -16.83
CA SER A 113 -12.25 -10.50 -18.04
C SER A 113 -13.09 -11.74 -18.24
N GLU A 114 -14.35 -11.53 -18.65
CA GLU A 114 -15.20 -12.57 -19.20
C GLU A 114 -15.27 -12.36 -20.72
N GLN A 115 -14.66 -13.26 -21.48
CA GLN A 115 -14.51 -13.11 -22.94
C GLN A 115 -13.79 -11.78 -23.28
N ASP A 116 -14.44 -10.89 -24.04
CA ASP A 116 -13.92 -9.57 -24.45
C ASP A 116 -14.36 -8.43 -23.51
N ARG A 117 -15.03 -8.74 -22.40
CA ARG A 117 -15.54 -7.75 -21.44
C ARG A 117 -14.71 -7.79 -20.16
N VAL A 118 -14.12 -6.66 -19.81
CA VAL A 118 -13.48 -6.48 -18.50
C VAL A 118 -14.56 -6.39 -17.43
N THR A 119 -14.49 -7.31 -16.46
CA THR A 119 -15.40 -7.38 -15.30
C THR A 119 -14.72 -6.89 -14.03
N GLY A 120 -13.39 -6.77 -14.02
CA GLY A 120 -12.70 -6.20 -12.88
C GLY A 120 -11.19 -6.12 -13.01
N LEU A 121 -10.57 -5.73 -11.91
CA LEU A 121 -9.14 -5.62 -11.74
C LEU A 121 -8.78 -6.13 -10.35
N ARG A 122 -7.80 -7.03 -10.27
CA ARG A 122 -7.37 -7.67 -9.04
C ARG A 122 -5.90 -7.36 -8.80
N ALA A 123 -5.54 -7.09 -7.54
CA ALA A 123 -4.15 -7.03 -7.11
C ALA A 123 -3.96 -7.78 -5.81
N GLU A 124 -2.82 -8.42 -5.66
CA GLU A 124 -2.40 -9.09 -4.43
C GLU A 124 -1.29 -8.27 -3.77
N LEU A 125 -1.36 -8.14 -2.45
CA LEU A 125 -0.30 -7.53 -1.65
C LEU A 125 0.70 -8.60 -1.24
N GLY A 126 2.01 -8.35 -1.43
CA GLY A 126 2.99 -9.38 -1.07
C GLY A 126 4.46 -8.99 -1.08
N ASN A 127 4.80 -7.77 -1.50
CA ASN A 127 6.18 -7.26 -1.50
C ASN A 127 6.54 -6.70 -0.10
N HIS A 128 6.80 -5.39 0.03
CA HIS A 128 7.14 -4.75 1.31
C HIS A 128 5.88 -4.36 2.11
N VAL A 129 5.07 -5.37 2.43
CA VAL A 129 3.82 -5.20 3.18
C VAL A 129 3.93 -5.77 4.59
N ALA A 130 3.13 -5.23 5.52
CA ALA A 130 3.02 -5.79 6.86
C ALA A 130 2.60 -7.27 6.78
N THR A 131 3.19 -8.12 7.60
CA THR A 131 2.92 -9.57 7.62
C THR A 131 1.44 -9.88 7.82
N ALA A 132 0.72 -9.01 8.54
CA ALA A 132 -0.71 -9.13 8.78
C ALA A 132 -1.57 -9.03 7.51
N ILE A 133 -1.06 -8.43 6.42
CA ILE A 133 -1.80 -8.23 5.16
C ILE A 133 -1.10 -8.83 3.94
N ASN A 134 0.04 -9.49 4.12
CA ASN A 134 0.71 -10.22 3.04
C ASN A 134 -0.23 -11.33 2.54
N GLY A 135 -0.51 -11.37 1.24
CA GLY A 135 -1.49 -12.25 0.59
C GLY A 135 -2.92 -11.72 0.61
N THR A 136 -3.15 -10.46 1.00
CA THR A 136 -4.48 -9.82 0.90
C THR A 136 -4.73 -9.43 -0.55
N ILE A 137 -5.96 -9.67 -1.02
CA ILE A 137 -6.36 -9.38 -2.39
C ILE A 137 -7.32 -8.20 -2.39
N ILE A 138 -7.02 -7.19 -3.21
CA ILE A 138 -7.94 -6.08 -3.51
C ILE A 138 -8.51 -6.32 -4.90
N THR A 139 -9.83 -6.33 -5.02
CA THR A 139 -10.56 -6.53 -6.27
C THR A 139 -11.44 -5.31 -6.53
N LEU A 140 -11.25 -4.66 -7.67
CA LEU A 140 -12.16 -3.66 -8.19
C LEU A 140 -13.06 -4.33 -9.23
N GLU A 141 -14.32 -4.52 -8.91
CA GLU A 141 -15.31 -5.01 -9.86
C GLU A 141 -15.89 -3.85 -10.67
N ARG A 142 -16.02 -4.06 -11.97
CA ARG A 142 -16.55 -3.07 -12.90
C ARG A 142 -18.00 -3.42 -13.25
N SER A 143 -18.92 -2.50 -13.05
CA SER A 143 -20.29 -2.62 -13.54
C SER A 143 -20.39 -2.30 -15.03
N ASP A 144 -21.47 -2.73 -15.68
CA ASP A 144 -21.71 -2.40 -17.09
C ASP A 144 -21.78 -0.90 -17.37
N GLY A 145 -22.25 -0.13 -16.37
CA GLY A 145 -22.27 1.34 -16.41
C GLY A 145 -20.90 2.00 -16.24
N GLY A 146 -19.81 1.24 -16.10
CA GLY A 146 -18.45 1.77 -15.94
C GLY A 146 -18.11 2.26 -14.53
N SER A 147 -18.98 2.01 -13.55
CA SER A 147 -18.69 2.25 -12.13
C SER A 147 -17.82 1.12 -11.59
N TRP A 148 -16.94 1.44 -10.64
CA TRP A 148 -16.04 0.49 -10.00
C TRP A 148 -16.40 0.33 -8.52
N THR A 149 -16.56 -0.90 -8.07
CA THR A 149 -16.82 -1.25 -6.67
C THR A 149 -15.64 -2.04 -6.13
N CYS A 150 -15.13 -1.63 -4.97
CA CYS A 150 -13.96 -2.27 -4.38
C CYS A 150 -14.34 -3.31 -3.34
N TYR A 151 -13.63 -4.43 -3.37
CA TYR A 151 -13.69 -5.52 -2.40
C TYR A 151 -12.29 -5.87 -1.92
N ILE A 152 -12.15 -6.09 -0.63
CA ILE A 152 -10.93 -6.59 0.00
C ILE A 152 -11.22 -8.01 0.47
N ASN A 153 -10.41 -8.95 0.03
CA ASN A 153 -10.33 -10.30 0.59
C ASN A 153 -9.07 -10.41 1.46
N PRO A 154 -9.20 -10.28 2.79
CA PRO A 154 -8.11 -10.40 3.74
C PRO A 154 -7.36 -11.72 3.62
N HIS A 155 -6.05 -11.68 3.88
CA HIS A 155 -5.27 -12.91 3.98
C HIS A 155 -5.67 -13.76 5.19
N GLY A 156 -5.82 -15.08 4.98
CA GLY A 156 -6.12 -16.06 6.02
C GLY A 156 -7.49 -15.90 6.69
N ASN A 157 -7.71 -16.62 7.79
CA ASN A 157 -8.96 -16.56 8.59
C ASN A 157 -9.01 -15.25 9.40
N SER A 158 -9.20 -14.12 8.72
CA SER A 158 -9.15 -12.76 9.27
C SER A 158 -10.41 -12.33 10.04
N ALA A 159 -11.33 -13.26 10.31
CA ALA A 159 -12.62 -13.02 10.99
C ALA A 159 -12.52 -12.27 12.34
N SER A 160 -11.36 -12.33 13.02
CA SER A 160 -11.17 -11.68 14.33
C SER A 160 -10.82 -10.18 14.27
N ASN A 161 -10.45 -9.62 13.11
CA ASN A 161 -9.89 -8.27 13.06
C ASN A 161 -10.15 -7.53 11.73
N LEU A 162 -11.37 -7.60 11.22
CA LEU A 162 -11.78 -6.91 9.99
C LEU A 162 -11.59 -5.38 10.06
N SER A 163 -11.57 -4.80 11.26
CA SER A 163 -11.37 -3.35 11.49
C SER A 163 -10.01 -2.81 11.04
N ARG A 164 -9.00 -3.68 10.84
CA ARG A 164 -7.69 -3.29 10.27
C ARG A 164 -7.72 -3.14 8.75
N TYR A 165 -8.69 -3.80 8.10
CA TYR A 165 -8.88 -3.80 6.65
C TYR A 165 -9.89 -2.75 6.18
N ALA A 166 -10.60 -2.10 7.11
CA ALA A 166 -11.63 -1.12 6.79
C ALA A 166 -11.01 0.14 6.16
N ILE A 167 -11.28 0.34 4.87
CA ILE A 167 -11.05 1.57 4.12
C ILE A 167 -12.39 2.06 3.57
N ASN A 168 -12.59 3.39 3.53
CA ASN A 168 -13.91 3.99 3.32
C ASN A 168 -14.60 3.61 1.99
N ASP A 169 -13.82 3.24 0.97
CA ASP A 169 -14.32 2.98 -0.37
C ASP A 169 -14.35 1.49 -0.75
N CYS A 170 -14.03 0.57 0.18
CA CYS A 170 -13.98 -0.86 -0.12
C CYS A 170 -14.76 -1.69 0.88
N ASN A 171 -15.53 -2.63 0.35
CA ASN A 171 -16.22 -3.64 1.13
C ASN A 171 -15.24 -4.77 1.50
N ILE A 172 -15.39 -5.36 2.68
CA ILE A 172 -14.56 -6.50 3.07
C ILE A 172 -15.37 -7.78 2.85
N ILE A 173 -14.81 -8.71 2.09
CA ILE A 173 -15.39 -10.04 1.86
C ILE A 173 -14.58 -11.08 2.64
N GLN A 174 -15.25 -12.09 3.15
CA GLN A 174 -14.65 -13.27 3.76
C GLN A 174 -15.16 -14.47 2.96
N ASN A 175 -14.25 -15.27 2.41
CA ASN A 175 -14.59 -16.60 1.93
C ASN A 175 -14.63 -17.58 3.10
#